data_AF-H3GTY6-F1
#
_entry.id   AF-H3GTY6-F1
#
_cell.length_a   1.000
_cell.length_b   1.000
_cell.length_c   1.000
_cell.angle_alpha   90.00
_cell.angle_beta   90.00
_cell.angle_gamma   90.00
#
_symmetry.space_group_name_H-M   'P 1'
#
loop_
_entity.id
_entity.type
_entity.pdbx_description
1 polymer ?
#
loop_
_entity_poly.entity_id
_entity_poly.type
_entity_poly.pdbx_seq_one_letter_code
_entity_poly.pdbx_strand_id
1 'polypeptide(L)'
;MQSPPASPSKSSSASPSKNEFLYKVIIVGTQAVGKTNLLSVAARGDQFDERSSPTLQPEFVTVKVQRPDWKFGEPNQFIRAQVWDTAGQERYQAISSSHYRRANGALIVYDVSDKKTFKDIFPGESGSQWLTALKQNSDPSLLAAVMLVENKVDKLNGRTVDTKDYVKKDDVKKALSETVFKDPKQGLGWLHDAKPEEVVPFRIANSLMFARTSARNNTAELFEQTEKVVPGLGVTIQGLSLDGLPLPDFLKQAQAPKLEYEPTIEVKTISQALEALLLRIYARSKDIDAGGSKPSGKAFRLHGQVDPQSGGSCC
;
A
#
# COMPACT_ATOMS: atom_id res chain seq x y z
N MET A 1 8.60 58.27 20.35
CA MET A 1 9.39 57.21 19.69
C MET A 1 8.86 55.87 20.17
N GLN A 2 8.05 55.19 19.34
CA GLN A 2 7.48 53.87 19.67
C GLN A 2 8.34 52.79 19.02
N SER A 3 8.71 51.76 19.78
CA SER A 3 9.46 50.59 19.33
C SER A 3 8.65 49.77 18.31
N PRO A 4 9.29 49.16 17.30
CA PRO A 4 8.58 48.33 16.32
C PRO A 4 8.14 46.99 16.94
N PRO A 5 7.05 46.36 16.43
CA PRO A 5 6.56 45.09 16.94
C PRO A 5 7.49 43.93 16.57
N ALA A 6 7.62 42.97 17.48
CA ALA A 6 8.43 41.77 17.32
C ALA A 6 7.92 40.88 16.18
N SER A 7 8.82 40.49 15.28
CA SER A 7 8.56 39.54 14.20
C SER A 7 8.15 38.16 14.75
N PRO A 8 7.20 37.44 14.10
CA PRO A 8 6.82 36.11 14.55
C PRO A 8 8.00 35.14 14.39
N SER A 9 8.25 34.38 15.45
CA SER A 9 9.29 33.36 15.52
C SER A 9 9.10 32.33 14.41
N LYS A 10 10.04 32.27 13.47
CA LYS A 10 10.14 31.17 12.49
C LYS A 10 10.21 29.86 13.26
N SER A 11 9.22 28.99 13.07
CA SER A 11 9.27 27.61 13.55
C SER A 11 10.49 26.93 12.92
N SER A 12 11.52 26.68 13.73
CA SER A 12 12.75 26.03 13.31
C SER A 12 12.45 24.62 12.80
N SER A 13 12.62 24.39 11.51
CA SER A 13 12.74 23.05 10.93
C SER A 13 14.05 22.43 11.45
N ALA A 14 13.97 21.74 12.60
CA ALA A 14 15.10 20.98 13.11
C ALA A 14 15.45 19.88 12.09
N SER A 15 16.74 19.76 11.78
CA SER A 15 17.28 18.64 11.02
C SER A 15 16.88 17.33 11.72
N PRO A 16 16.37 16.30 11.01
CA PRO A 16 15.97 15.06 11.66
C PRO A 16 17.19 14.46 12.39
N SER A 17 16.99 14.11 13.66
CA SER A 17 18.04 13.45 14.44
C SER A 17 18.39 12.10 13.81
N LYS A 18 19.62 11.61 14.02
CA LYS A 18 20.21 10.44 13.33
C LYS A 18 19.41 9.13 13.44
N ASN A 19 18.36 9.08 14.27
CA ASN A 19 17.50 7.92 14.51
C ASN A 19 15.98 8.20 14.32
N GLU A 20 15.59 9.33 13.72
CA GLU A 20 14.16 9.65 13.51
C GLU A 20 13.60 8.88 12.31
N PHE A 21 12.55 8.08 12.55
CA PHE A 21 11.82 7.37 11.49
C PHE A 21 10.86 8.32 10.78
N LEU A 22 11.42 9.19 9.94
CA LEU A 22 10.66 10.15 9.14
C LEU A 22 10.55 9.66 7.69
N TYR A 23 9.33 9.34 7.26
CA TYR A 23 9.04 8.92 5.90
C TYR A 23 8.28 9.98 5.11
N LYS A 24 8.54 10.04 3.82
CA LYS A 24 7.77 10.82 2.85
C LYS A 24 6.80 9.90 2.12
N VAL A 25 5.51 10.18 2.21
CA VAL A 25 4.46 9.51 1.44
C VAL A 25 3.83 10.51 0.50
N ILE A 26 3.50 10.12 -0.72
CA ILE A 26 2.83 10.98 -1.70
C ILE A 26 1.47 10.41 -2.05
N ILE A 27 0.48 11.27 -2.23
CA ILE A 27 -0.85 10.88 -2.73
C ILE A 27 -0.98 11.35 -4.16
N VAL A 28 -1.22 10.42 -5.08
CA VAL A 28 -1.37 10.71 -6.52
C VAL A 28 -2.67 10.14 -7.05
N GLY A 29 -3.11 10.66 -8.18
CA GLY A 29 -4.37 10.27 -8.81
C GLY A 29 -5.07 11.46 -9.45
N THR A 30 -5.96 11.19 -10.39
CA THR A 30 -6.66 12.20 -11.18
C THR A 30 -7.36 13.26 -10.30
N GLN A 31 -7.57 14.45 -10.83
CA GLN A 31 -8.33 15.50 -10.13
C GLN A 31 -9.69 14.99 -9.65
N ALA A 32 -10.13 15.50 -8.51
CA ALA A 32 -11.45 15.23 -7.91
C ALA A 32 -11.71 13.77 -7.46
N VAL A 33 -10.71 12.87 -7.48
CA VAL A 33 -10.83 11.52 -6.90
C VAL A 33 -10.96 11.51 -5.36
N GLY A 34 -10.69 12.65 -4.71
CA GLY A 34 -10.88 12.86 -3.27
C GLY A 34 -9.62 12.75 -2.40
N LYS A 35 -8.42 12.96 -2.97
CA LYS A 35 -7.12 12.89 -2.26
C LYS A 35 -7.07 13.75 -0.99
N THR A 36 -7.44 15.03 -1.10
CA THR A 36 -7.42 16.00 0.01
C THR A 36 -8.34 15.58 1.16
N ASN A 37 -9.59 15.22 0.84
CA ASN A 37 -10.54 14.73 1.83
C ASN A 37 -10.09 13.41 2.46
N LEU A 38 -9.54 12.49 1.67
CA LEU A 38 -8.98 11.23 2.17
C LEU A 38 -7.87 11.51 3.19
N LEU A 39 -6.94 12.42 2.88
CA LEU A 39 -5.84 12.78 3.76
C LEU A 39 -6.31 13.50 5.03
N SER A 40 -7.21 14.47 4.90
CA SER A 40 -7.77 15.22 6.05
C SER A 40 -8.43 14.27 7.04
N VAL A 41 -9.28 13.35 6.56
CA VAL A 41 -9.94 12.34 7.41
C VAL A 41 -8.92 11.38 8.02
N ALA A 42 -7.98 10.86 7.23
CA ALA A 42 -6.98 9.89 7.71
C ALA A 42 -6.05 10.47 8.79
N ALA A 43 -5.57 11.69 8.58
CA ALA A 43 -4.50 12.28 9.39
C ALA A 43 -5.02 13.07 10.59
N ARG A 44 -6.20 13.69 10.49
CA ARG A 44 -6.72 14.63 11.49
C ARG A 44 -7.99 14.13 12.17
N GLY A 45 -8.62 13.06 11.64
CA GLY A 45 -9.97 12.67 12.06
C GLY A 45 -11.00 13.75 11.74
N ASP A 46 -10.67 14.66 10.81
CA ASP A 46 -11.53 15.76 10.40
C ASP A 46 -12.80 15.22 9.74
N GLN A 47 -13.84 16.05 9.75
CA GLN A 47 -15.06 15.77 9.00
C GLN A 47 -14.81 15.98 7.51
N PHE A 48 -15.40 15.12 6.69
CA PHE A 48 -15.39 15.24 5.24
C PHE A 48 -15.92 16.61 4.78
N ASP A 49 -15.17 17.32 3.94
CA ASP A 49 -15.59 18.60 3.37
C ASP A 49 -16.17 18.41 1.96
N GLU A 50 -17.49 18.59 1.83
CA GLU A 50 -18.19 18.57 0.55
C GLU A 50 -17.77 19.70 -0.39
N ARG A 51 -17.27 20.81 0.15
CA ARG A 51 -16.89 22.02 -0.59
C ARG A 51 -15.38 22.17 -0.72
N SER A 52 -14.64 21.06 -0.62
CA SER A 52 -13.19 21.04 -0.75
C SER A 52 -12.75 21.77 -2.03
N SER A 53 -12.01 22.87 -1.88
CA SER A 53 -11.49 23.63 -3.01
C SER A 53 -10.41 22.84 -3.76
N PRO A 54 -10.23 23.07 -5.07
CA PRO A 54 -9.15 22.44 -5.81
C PRO A 54 -7.78 22.71 -5.17
N THR A 55 -6.96 21.67 -5.03
CA THR A 55 -5.59 21.78 -4.51
C THR A 55 -4.73 22.58 -5.50
N LEU A 56 -4.39 23.81 -5.14
CA LEU A 56 -3.57 24.70 -5.97
C LEU A 56 -2.07 24.46 -5.74
N GLN A 57 -1.68 24.12 -4.52
CA GLN A 57 -0.30 23.91 -4.12
C GLN A 57 -0.16 22.61 -3.34
N PRO A 58 0.96 21.87 -3.52
CA PRO A 58 1.25 20.71 -2.71
C PRO A 58 1.41 21.09 -1.23
N GLU A 59 0.67 20.43 -0.37
CA GLU A 59 0.75 20.56 1.08
C GLU A 59 1.00 19.18 1.68
N PHE A 60 1.67 19.10 2.83
CA PHE A 60 1.81 17.84 3.55
C PHE A 60 1.20 17.92 4.94
N VAL A 61 0.68 16.78 5.39
CA VAL A 61 0.26 16.57 6.78
C VAL A 61 1.22 15.59 7.44
N THR A 62 1.53 15.81 8.72
CA THR A 62 2.35 14.87 9.50
C THR A 62 1.47 13.89 10.25
N VAL A 63 1.63 12.60 9.94
CA VAL A 63 0.97 11.48 10.64
C VAL A 63 1.99 10.80 11.54
N LYS A 64 1.55 10.36 12.72
CA LYS A 64 2.38 9.65 13.70
C LYS A 64 1.76 8.30 14.01
N VAL A 65 2.58 7.26 13.97
CA VAL A 65 2.22 5.87 14.28
C VAL A 65 3.19 5.35 15.32
N GLN A 66 2.70 4.64 16.34
CA GLN A 66 3.59 4.04 17.33
C GLN A 66 4.41 2.91 16.70
N ARG A 67 5.71 2.89 16.94
CA ARG A 67 6.57 1.79 16.50
C ARG A 67 6.16 0.50 17.20
N PRO A 68 5.96 -0.61 16.47
CA PRO A 68 5.54 -1.88 17.05
C PRO A 68 6.61 -2.50 17.95
N ASP A 69 7.88 -2.21 17.71
CA ASP A 69 9.04 -2.75 18.44
C ASP A 69 9.73 -1.72 19.33
N TRP A 70 9.07 -0.60 19.64
CA TRP A 70 9.62 0.36 20.61
C TRP A 70 9.60 -0.22 22.03
N LYS A 71 10.67 0.06 22.78
CA LYS A 71 10.79 -0.32 24.19
C LYS A 71 10.78 0.91 25.09
N PHE A 72 10.19 0.77 26.26
CA PHE A 72 10.20 1.83 27.27
C PHE A 72 11.64 2.27 27.58
N GLY A 73 11.87 3.59 27.56
CA GLY A 73 13.22 4.17 27.72
C GLY A 73 14.00 4.37 26.42
N GLU A 74 13.56 3.84 25.27
CA GLU A 74 14.19 4.13 23.98
C GLU A 74 13.68 5.45 23.37
N PRO A 75 14.56 6.25 22.73
CA PRO A 75 14.12 7.38 21.92
C PRO A 75 13.36 6.91 20.67
N ASN A 76 12.59 7.82 20.07
CA ASN A 76 11.88 7.62 18.80
C ASN A 76 10.79 6.56 18.85
N GLN A 77 9.90 6.61 19.85
CA GLN A 77 8.70 5.76 19.96
C GLN A 77 7.79 5.76 18.72
N PHE A 78 7.85 6.81 17.90
CA PHE A 78 6.93 7.02 16.80
C PHE A 78 7.63 6.98 15.45
N ILE A 79 6.97 6.32 14.50
CA ILE A 79 7.14 6.56 13.07
C ILE A 79 6.40 7.85 12.74
N ARG A 80 7.06 8.74 11.99
CA ARG A 80 6.47 9.97 11.46
C ARG A 80 6.42 9.88 9.95
N ALA A 81 5.30 10.29 9.37
CA ALA A 81 5.16 10.37 7.93
C ALA A 81 4.70 11.77 7.52
N GLN A 82 5.41 12.39 6.59
CA GLN A 82 4.92 13.55 5.85
C GLN A 82 4.17 13.04 4.63
N VAL A 83 2.85 13.13 4.67
CA VAL A 83 1.98 12.71 3.57
C VAL A 83 1.64 13.92 2.73
N TRP A 84 2.15 13.96 1.50
CA TRP A 84 2.02 15.07 0.56
C TRP A 84 0.77 14.88 -0.30
N ASP A 85 -0.17 15.82 -0.20
CA ASP A 85 -1.30 15.97 -1.13
C ASP A 85 -0.85 16.74 -2.37
N THR A 86 -1.03 16.16 -3.55
CA THR A 86 -0.66 16.77 -4.83
C THR A 86 -1.88 17.18 -5.64
N ALA A 87 -1.67 18.08 -6.60
CA ALA A 87 -2.74 18.81 -7.25
C ALA A 87 -3.66 18.03 -8.21
N GLY A 88 -3.67 16.69 -8.34
CA GLY A 88 -4.46 15.91 -9.33
C GLY A 88 -4.46 16.30 -10.83
N GLN A 89 -3.98 17.49 -11.18
CA GLN A 89 -3.87 18.08 -12.51
C GLN A 89 -2.44 17.99 -13.07
N GLU A 90 -1.48 17.40 -12.35
CA GLU A 90 -0.05 17.28 -12.68
C GLU A 90 0.24 16.40 -13.91
N ARG A 91 -0.71 16.22 -14.84
CA ARG A 91 -0.57 15.37 -16.03
C ARG A 91 0.68 15.69 -16.88
N TYR A 92 1.38 16.79 -16.59
CA TYR A 92 2.64 17.20 -17.23
C TYR A 92 3.84 17.07 -16.28
N GLN A 93 4.74 16.17 -16.67
CA GLN A 93 5.92 15.67 -15.95
C GLN A 93 6.95 16.75 -15.53
N ALA A 94 6.89 17.98 -16.06
CA ALA A 94 7.92 19.00 -15.86
C ALA A 94 7.90 19.65 -14.46
N ILE A 95 6.74 19.74 -13.80
CA ILE A 95 6.60 20.43 -12.49
C ILE A 95 6.62 19.42 -11.32
N SER A 96 6.59 18.11 -11.62
CA SER A 96 6.20 17.08 -10.64
C SER A 96 7.37 16.23 -10.09
N SER A 97 8.52 16.15 -10.79
CA SER A 97 9.60 15.21 -10.42
C SER A 97 10.22 15.42 -9.02
N SER A 98 10.20 16.65 -8.49
CA SER A 98 10.67 16.95 -7.13
C SER A 98 9.77 16.34 -6.04
N HIS A 99 8.47 16.25 -6.29
CA HIS A 99 7.51 15.67 -5.33
C HIS A 99 7.67 14.15 -5.23
N TYR A 100 7.93 13.48 -6.35
CA TYR A 100 8.20 12.03 -6.38
C TYR A 100 9.54 11.65 -5.76
N ARG A 101 10.56 12.52 -5.90
CA ARG A 101 11.91 12.24 -5.41
C ARG A 101 11.91 11.95 -3.91
N ARG A 102 12.60 10.87 -3.53
CA ARG A 102 12.78 10.41 -2.14
C ARG A 102 11.46 10.11 -1.41
N ALA A 103 10.37 9.84 -2.12
CA ALA A 103 9.22 9.22 -1.49
C ALA A 103 9.62 7.82 -1.00
N ASN A 104 9.13 7.43 0.18
CA ASN A 104 9.28 6.10 0.77
C ASN A 104 8.08 5.21 0.45
N GLY A 105 6.93 5.80 0.11
CA GLY A 105 5.72 5.10 -0.30
C GLY A 105 4.74 6.02 -1.01
N ALA A 106 3.68 5.45 -1.57
CA ALA A 106 2.66 6.21 -2.28
C ALA A 106 1.24 5.66 -2.10
N LEU A 107 0.27 6.56 -2.07
CA LEU A 107 -1.15 6.27 -2.26
C LEU A 107 -1.53 6.62 -3.70
N ILE A 108 -2.10 5.68 -4.44
CA ILE A 108 -2.66 5.93 -5.77
C ILE A 108 -4.18 5.84 -5.68
N VAL A 109 -4.87 6.96 -5.84
CA VAL A 109 -6.31 7.08 -5.55
C VAL A 109 -7.11 7.18 -6.85
N TYR A 110 -8.22 6.43 -6.95
CA TYR A 110 -9.25 6.61 -7.98
C TYR A 110 -10.64 6.73 -7.38
N ASP A 111 -11.59 7.29 -8.14
CA ASP A 111 -13.01 7.33 -7.78
C ASP A 111 -13.69 6.09 -8.36
N VAL A 112 -14.29 5.26 -7.50
CA VAL A 112 -14.97 4.03 -7.94
C VAL A 112 -16.12 4.29 -8.92
N SER A 113 -16.70 5.49 -8.87
CA SER A 113 -17.77 5.93 -9.77
C SER A 113 -17.29 6.49 -11.11
N ASP A 114 -15.98 6.53 -11.36
CA ASP A 114 -15.41 6.99 -12.62
C ASP A 114 -14.29 6.05 -13.11
N LYS A 115 -14.65 5.15 -14.03
CA LYS A 115 -13.71 4.23 -14.71
C LYS A 115 -12.50 4.90 -15.34
N LYS A 116 -12.62 6.15 -15.81
CA LYS A 116 -11.49 6.84 -16.42
C LYS A 116 -10.37 7.04 -15.40
N THR A 117 -10.72 7.43 -14.18
CA THR A 117 -9.74 7.65 -13.10
C THR A 117 -8.99 6.36 -12.72
N PHE A 118 -9.64 5.20 -12.86
CA PHE A 118 -8.98 3.90 -12.69
C PHE A 118 -8.06 3.56 -13.87
N LYS A 119 -8.49 3.81 -15.11
CA LYS A 119 -7.66 3.59 -16.31
C LYS A 119 -6.41 4.47 -16.33
N ASP A 120 -6.49 5.67 -15.78
CA ASP A 120 -5.36 6.61 -15.63
C ASP A 120 -4.24 6.09 -14.69
N ILE A 121 -4.50 5.05 -13.90
CA ILE A 121 -3.51 4.48 -12.97
C ILE A 121 -2.50 3.59 -13.67
N PHE A 122 -3.00 2.65 -14.48
CA PHE A 122 -2.21 1.55 -15.04
C PHE A 122 -1.72 1.86 -16.45
N PRO A 123 -0.62 1.21 -16.90
CA PRO A 123 -0.15 1.35 -18.27
C PRO A 123 -1.22 0.93 -19.29
N GLY A 124 -1.51 1.79 -20.27
CA GLY A 124 -2.53 1.56 -21.29
C GLY A 124 -2.74 2.77 -22.20
N GLU A 125 -3.83 2.75 -22.98
CA GLU A 125 -4.14 3.74 -24.03
C GLU A 125 -4.55 5.13 -23.50
N SER A 126 -4.82 5.30 -22.20
CA SER A 126 -5.43 6.51 -21.63
C SER A 126 -4.49 7.72 -21.43
N GLY A 127 -3.24 7.66 -21.89
CA GLY A 127 -2.31 8.80 -21.93
C GLY A 127 -1.73 9.24 -20.58
N SER A 128 -2.46 9.09 -19.46
CA SER A 128 -1.93 9.26 -18.09
C SER A 128 -1.72 7.91 -17.42
N GLN A 129 -0.58 7.75 -16.73
CA GLN A 129 -0.17 6.49 -16.13
C GLN A 129 0.53 6.76 -14.78
N TRP A 130 -0.26 6.98 -13.73
CA TRP A 130 0.27 7.34 -12.40
C TRP A 130 1.29 6.33 -11.89
N LEU A 131 1.04 5.04 -12.11
CA LEU A 131 1.98 3.99 -11.72
C LEU A 131 3.30 4.04 -12.50
N THR A 132 3.25 4.34 -13.80
CA THR A 132 4.47 4.51 -14.63
C THR A 132 5.26 5.74 -14.19
N ALA A 133 4.59 6.86 -13.92
CA ALA A 133 5.25 8.07 -13.44
C ALA A 133 5.93 7.83 -12.08
N LEU A 134 5.27 7.12 -11.16
CA LEU A 134 5.86 6.69 -9.89
C LEU A 134 7.11 5.85 -10.11
N LYS A 135 7.04 4.84 -11.00
CA LYS A 135 8.17 3.97 -11.36
C LYS A 135 9.37 4.73 -11.91
N GLN A 136 9.12 5.75 -12.74
CA GLN A 136 10.18 6.50 -13.42
C GLN A 136 10.84 7.56 -12.54
N ASN A 137 10.13 8.08 -11.53
CA ASN A 137 10.58 9.24 -10.74
C ASN A 137 10.92 8.91 -9.28
N SER A 138 10.74 7.66 -8.85
CA SER A 138 10.97 7.22 -7.46
C SER A 138 12.05 6.14 -7.39
N ASP A 139 12.53 5.87 -6.17
CA ASP A 139 13.44 4.75 -5.93
C ASP A 139 12.75 3.41 -6.27
N PRO A 140 13.43 2.44 -6.90
CA PRO A 140 12.85 1.13 -7.22
C PRO A 140 12.23 0.42 -6.01
N SER A 141 12.75 0.66 -4.80
CA SER A 141 12.22 0.09 -3.55
C SER A 141 10.83 0.63 -3.16
N LEU A 142 10.41 1.78 -3.71
CA LEU A 142 9.11 2.40 -3.42
C LEU A 142 7.95 1.52 -3.85
N LEU A 143 8.08 0.75 -4.93
CA LEU A 143 6.97 -0.05 -5.50
C LEU A 143 6.37 -1.04 -4.52
N ALA A 144 7.19 -1.52 -3.59
CA ALA A 144 6.77 -2.45 -2.57
C ALA A 144 6.14 -1.79 -1.34
N ALA A 145 5.94 -0.48 -1.39
CA ALA A 145 5.27 0.36 -0.41
C ALA A 145 4.26 1.30 -1.10
N VAL A 146 3.53 0.75 -2.08
CA VAL A 146 2.44 1.45 -2.76
C VAL A 146 1.10 0.83 -2.40
N MET A 147 0.13 1.68 -2.11
CA MET A 147 -1.27 1.29 -1.90
C MET A 147 -2.15 1.86 -3.01
N LEU A 148 -2.88 0.99 -3.68
CA LEU A 148 -4.00 1.35 -4.54
C LEU A 148 -5.23 1.63 -3.67
N VAL A 149 -5.84 2.80 -3.84
CA VAL A 149 -7.01 3.24 -3.06
C VAL A 149 -8.20 3.43 -3.99
N GLU A 150 -9.18 2.53 -3.87
CA GLU A 150 -10.54 2.73 -4.39
C GLU A 150 -11.29 3.66 -3.43
N ASN A 151 -11.60 4.88 -3.84
CA ASN A 151 -12.29 5.85 -3.00
C ASN A 151 -13.75 6.05 -3.43
N LYS A 152 -14.54 6.61 -2.51
CA LYS A 152 -15.96 6.94 -2.65
C LYS A 152 -16.87 5.72 -2.79
N VAL A 153 -16.53 4.64 -2.09
CA VAL A 153 -17.34 3.40 -2.10
C VAL A 153 -18.74 3.60 -1.53
N ASP A 154 -18.99 4.67 -0.79
CA ASP A 154 -20.34 5.11 -0.39
C ASP A 154 -21.27 5.33 -1.59
N LYS A 155 -20.74 5.69 -2.76
CA LYS A 155 -21.51 5.84 -4.01
C LYS A 155 -21.97 4.52 -4.62
N LEU A 156 -21.51 3.37 -4.11
CA LEU A 156 -21.95 2.04 -4.53
C LEU A 156 -23.21 1.59 -3.77
N ASN A 157 -23.44 2.11 -2.57
CA ASN A 157 -24.54 1.68 -1.72
C ASN A 157 -25.88 2.15 -2.31
N GLY A 158 -26.76 1.20 -2.64
CA GLY A 158 -28.11 1.47 -3.16
C GLY A 158 -28.25 1.53 -4.68
N ARG A 159 -27.18 1.29 -5.45
CA ARG A 159 -27.22 1.17 -6.92
C ARG A 159 -26.79 -0.23 -7.33
N THR A 160 -27.52 -0.87 -8.23
CA THR A 160 -27.03 -2.08 -8.91
C THR A 160 -25.71 -1.72 -9.59
N VAL A 161 -24.63 -2.44 -9.26
CA VAL A 161 -23.24 -2.25 -9.76
C VAL A 161 -23.11 -2.50 -11.28
N ASP A 162 -24.23 -2.54 -11.99
CA ASP A 162 -24.35 -2.90 -13.40
C ASP A 162 -24.44 -1.67 -14.33
N THR A 163 -24.45 -0.44 -13.78
CA THR A 163 -24.27 0.76 -14.60
C THR A 163 -22.86 0.80 -15.18
N LYS A 164 -22.73 1.13 -16.47
CA LYS A 164 -21.48 1.12 -17.25
C LYS A 164 -20.35 1.98 -16.67
N ASP A 165 -20.60 2.81 -15.67
CA ASP A 165 -19.68 3.85 -15.20
C ASP A 165 -18.81 3.45 -14.01
N TYR A 166 -19.21 2.46 -13.20
CA TYR A 166 -18.43 2.03 -12.02
C TYR A 166 -17.33 1.03 -12.34
N VAL A 167 -16.20 1.15 -11.65
CA VAL A 167 -15.10 0.18 -11.73
C VAL A 167 -15.57 -1.17 -11.18
N LYS A 168 -15.42 -2.24 -11.96
CA LYS A 168 -15.84 -3.58 -11.55
C LYS A 168 -14.76 -4.22 -10.68
N LYS A 169 -15.17 -4.98 -9.65
CA LYS A 169 -14.23 -5.72 -8.78
C LYS A 169 -13.29 -6.64 -9.56
N ASP A 170 -13.78 -7.26 -10.65
CA ASP A 170 -12.96 -8.15 -11.48
C ASP A 170 -11.91 -7.40 -12.29
N ASP A 171 -12.20 -6.17 -12.73
CA ASP A 171 -11.23 -5.30 -13.41
C ASP A 171 -10.08 -4.93 -12.45
N VAL A 172 -10.41 -4.64 -11.18
CA VAL A 172 -9.43 -4.35 -10.13
C VAL A 172 -8.56 -5.57 -9.84
N LYS A 173 -9.17 -6.75 -9.64
CA LYS A 173 -8.44 -8.00 -9.41
C LYS A 173 -7.49 -8.31 -10.56
N LYS A 174 -7.96 -8.15 -11.80
CA LYS A 174 -7.14 -8.34 -13.00
C LYS A 174 -5.96 -7.38 -13.01
N ALA A 175 -6.19 -6.08 -12.81
CA ALA A 175 -5.13 -5.08 -12.80
C ALA A 175 -4.08 -5.30 -11.69
N LEU A 176 -4.52 -5.66 -10.48
CA LEU A 176 -3.64 -6.00 -9.37
C LEU A 176 -2.76 -7.20 -9.71
N SER A 177 -3.35 -8.26 -10.27
CA SER A 177 -2.59 -9.45 -10.69
C SER A 177 -1.55 -9.10 -11.75
N GLU A 178 -1.93 -8.41 -12.83
CA GLU A 178 -1.02 -8.05 -13.91
C GLU A 178 0.12 -7.12 -13.48
N THR A 179 -0.09 -6.32 -12.44
CA THR A 179 0.93 -5.39 -11.92
C THR A 179 2.04 -6.11 -11.15
N VAL A 180 1.70 -7.21 -10.48
CA VAL A 180 2.63 -8.00 -9.66
C VAL A 180 3.42 -9.01 -10.49
N PHE A 181 2.87 -9.47 -11.62
CA PHE A 181 3.45 -10.54 -12.45
C PHE A 181 4.27 -10.08 -13.66
N LYS A 182 4.25 -8.80 -14.03
CA LYS A 182 5.12 -8.29 -15.10
C LYS A 182 6.48 -7.96 -14.52
N ASP A 183 7.33 -8.98 -14.37
CA ASP A 183 8.77 -8.79 -14.23
C ASP A 183 9.25 -7.78 -15.27
N PRO A 184 10.23 -6.91 -14.93
CA PRO A 184 10.93 -6.17 -15.96
C PRO A 184 11.48 -7.22 -16.94
N LYS A 185 11.02 -7.18 -18.21
CA LYS A 185 11.58 -8.00 -19.29
C LYS A 185 13.11 -7.83 -19.43
N GLN A 186 13.70 -6.85 -18.73
CA GLN A 186 15.13 -6.65 -18.55
C GLN A 186 15.48 -6.75 -17.05
N GLY A 187 16.00 -7.90 -16.62
CA GLY A 187 16.80 -7.96 -15.37
C GLY A 187 16.43 -9.00 -14.32
N LEU A 188 15.26 -9.66 -14.36
CA LEU A 188 14.88 -10.68 -13.36
C LEU A 188 14.52 -12.05 -14.00
N GLY A 189 15.35 -12.54 -14.93
CA GLY A 189 15.16 -13.88 -15.52
C GLY A 189 15.05 -15.00 -14.47
N TRP A 190 15.72 -14.84 -13.32
CA TRP A 190 15.69 -15.81 -12.23
C TRP A 190 14.31 -16.01 -11.60
N LEU A 191 13.38 -15.04 -11.65
CA LEU A 191 12.06 -15.18 -11.02
C LEU A 191 11.16 -16.18 -11.77
N HIS A 192 11.47 -16.43 -13.06
CA HIS A 192 10.82 -17.45 -13.87
C HIS A 192 11.41 -18.85 -13.64
N ASP A 193 12.70 -18.92 -13.33
CA ASP A 193 13.45 -20.19 -13.18
C ASP A 193 13.57 -20.65 -11.72
N ALA A 194 13.28 -19.78 -10.75
CA ALA A 194 13.34 -20.09 -9.33
C ALA A 194 12.12 -20.87 -8.84
N LYS A 195 12.33 -21.64 -7.78
CA LYS A 195 11.28 -22.47 -7.18
C LYS A 195 10.18 -21.59 -6.53
N PRO A 196 8.92 -22.04 -6.51
CA PRO A 196 7.81 -21.28 -5.93
C PRO A 196 8.06 -20.78 -4.50
N GLU A 197 8.78 -21.53 -3.68
CA GLU A 197 9.05 -21.19 -2.27
C GLU A 197 9.94 -19.94 -2.14
N GLU A 198 10.76 -19.65 -3.13
CA GLU A 198 11.60 -18.43 -3.18
C GLU A 198 10.86 -17.25 -3.81
N VAL A 199 10.02 -17.53 -4.80
CA VAL A 199 9.35 -16.51 -5.62
C VAL A 199 8.10 -15.96 -4.94
N VAL A 200 7.35 -16.80 -4.23
CA VAL A 200 6.07 -16.43 -3.60
C VAL A 200 6.23 -15.37 -2.50
N PRO A 201 7.13 -15.52 -1.52
CA PRO A 201 7.36 -14.48 -0.50
C PRO A 201 7.80 -13.17 -1.13
N PHE A 202 8.64 -13.23 -2.16
CA PHE A 202 9.08 -12.06 -2.91
C PHE A 202 7.92 -11.34 -3.59
N ARG A 203 7.04 -12.07 -4.28
CA ARG A 203 5.85 -11.51 -4.94
C ARG A 203 4.90 -10.87 -3.94
N ILE A 204 4.66 -11.52 -2.80
CA ILE A 204 3.82 -10.98 -1.73
C ILE A 204 4.45 -9.69 -1.17
N ALA A 205 5.74 -9.72 -0.83
CA ALA A 205 6.44 -8.57 -0.25
C ALA A 205 6.50 -7.34 -1.18
N ASN A 206 6.47 -7.56 -2.50
CA ASN A 206 6.50 -6.49 -3.51
C ASN A 206 5.12 -6.24 -4.17
N SER A 207 4.05 -6.87 -3.67
CA SER A 207 2.68 -6.65 -4.15
C SER A 207 2.16 -5.26 -3.75
N LEU A 208 1.19 -4.71 -4.48
CA LEU A 208 0.50 -3.51 -4.02
C LEU A 208 -0.38 -3.84 -2.82
N MET A 209 -0.53 -2.91 -1.87
CA MET A 209 -1.68 -2.96 -0.96
C MET A 209 -2.92 -2.46 -1.72
N PHE A 210 -4.11 -2.96 -1.38
CA PHE A 210 -5.35 -2.45 -1.96
C PHE A 210 -6.32 -2.05 -0.86
N ALA A 211 -6.79 -0.81 -0.86
CA ALA A 211 -7.77 -0.32 0.10
C ALA A 211 -9.03 0.17 -0.61
N ARG A 212 -10.19 -0.22 -0.08
CA ARG A 212 -11.50 0.30 -0.47
C ARG A 212 -11.96 1.26 0.60
N THR A 213 -12.26 2.50 0.24
CA THR A 213 -12.41 3.61 1.20
C THR A 213 -13.60 4.51 0.90
N SER A 214 -14.19 5.06 1.96
CA SER A 214 -15.11 6.19 1.89
C SER A 214 -14.62 7.27 2.82
N ALA A 215 -14.01 8.33 2.27
CA ALA A 215 -13.66 9.53 3.03
C ALA A 215 -14.89 10.13 3.74
N ARG A 216 -16.06 10.09 3.09
CA ARG A 216 -17.32 10.59 3.66
C ARG A 216 -17.70 9.88 4.96
N ASN A 217 -17.53 8.55 5.01
CA ASN A 217 -17.93 7.73 6.15
C ASN A 217 -16.77 7.35 7.08
N ASN A 218 -15.54 7.80 6.79
CA ASN A 218 -14.30 7.34 7.41
C ASN A 218 -14.19 5.81 7.49
N THR A 219 -14.54 5.10 6.41
CA THR A 219 -14.43 3.65 6.34
C THR A 219 -13.32 3.21 5.41
N ALA A 220 -12.67 2.10 5.76
CA ALA A 220 -11.71 1.41 4.91
C ALA A 220 -11.83 -0.11 5.06
N GLU A 221 -11.69 -0.83 3.95
CA GLU A 221 -11.40 -2.27 3.91
C GLU A 221 -10.03 -2.42 3.24
N LEU A 222 -9.06 -3.00 3.94
CA LEU A 222 -7.73 -3.25 3.40
C LEU A 222 -7.61 -4.69 2.91
N PHE A 223 -6.91 -4.87 1.80
CA PHE A 223 -6.62 -6.15 1.18
C PHE A 223 -5.12 -6.26 0.91
N GLU A 224 -4.57 -7.42 1.25
CA GLU A 224 -3.18 -7.77 1.01
C GLU A 224 -3.11 -9.06 0.20
N GLN A 225 -2.04 -9.21 -0.58
CA GLN A 225 -1.83 -10.43 -1.33
C GLN A 225 -1.30 -11.52 -0.39
N THR A 226 -2.00 -12.65 -0.33
CA THR A 226 -1.64 -13.80 0.48
C THR A 226 -1.55 -15.05 -0.38
N GLU A 227 -0.88 -16.07 0.16
CA GLU A 227 -0.91 -17.41 -0.42
C GLU A 227 -2.15 -18.14 0.07
N LYS A 228 -3.02 -18.54 -0.87
CA LYS A 228 -4.20 -19.32 -0.53
C LYS A 228 -3.82 -20.78 -0.34
N VAL A 229 -3.92 -21.24 0.90
CA VAL A 229 -3.83 -22.66 1.22
C VAL A 229 -5.12 -23.32 0.73
N VAL A 230 -5.03 -24.18 -0.29
CA VAL A 230 -6.19 -24.92 -0.81
C VAL A 230 -6.57 -25.98 0.24
N PRO A 231 -7.74 -25.86 0.92
CA PRO A 231 -8.16 -26.86 1.89
C PRO A 231 -8.53 -28.13 1.11
N GLY A 232 -7.89 -29.25 1.43
CA GLY A 232 -8.17 -30.55 0.79
C GLY A 232 -6.96 -31.28 0.17
N LEU A 233 -5.77 -30.67 0.17
CA LEU A 233 -4.50 -31.36 -0.15
C LEU A 233 -3.57 -31.50 1.07
N GLY A 234 -4.12 -31.28 2.27
CA GLY A 234 -3.53 -31.74 3.53
C GLY A 234 -3.95 -33.19 3.78
N VAL A 235 -3.34 -34.14 3.08
CA VAL A 235 -3.38 -35.54 3.52
C VAL A 235 -2.40 -35.67 4.68
N THR A 236 -2.83 -35.25 5.87
CA THR A 236 -2.32 -35.84 7.10
C THR A 236 -3.26 -37.00 7.42
N ILE A 237 -3.05 -38.15 6.77
CA ILE A 237 -3.58 -39.40 7.32
C ILE A 237 -2.86 -39.58 8.65
N GLN A 238 -3.61 -39.58 9.73
CA GLN A 238 -3.13 -39.98 11.05
C GLN A 238 -2.36 -41.30 10.91
N GLY A 239 -1.03 -41.24 10.93
CA GLY A 239 -0.16 -42.42 11.05
C GLY A 239 0.39 -43.08 9.78
N LEU A 240 0.29 -42.50 8.57
CA LEU A 240 1.01 -43.03 7.39
C LEU A 240 1.98 -42.00 6.82
N SER A 241 3.27 -42.16 7.13
CA SER A 241 4.34 -41.55 6.34
C SER A 241 4.38 -42.23 4.98
N LEU A 242 4.14 -41.46 3.92
CA LEU A 242 4.41 -41.88 2.53
C LEU A 242 5.84 -41.46 2.15
N ASP A 243 6.82 -41.90 2.93
CA ASP A 243 8.22 -41.84 2.51
C ASP A 243 8.45 -42.85 1.38
N GLY A 244 8.59 -42.35 0.15
CA GLY A 244 9.17 -43.13 -0.96
C GLY A 244 8.25 -43.54 -2.12
N LEU A 245 6.99 -43.10 -2.18
CA LEU A 245 6.16 -43.30 -3.37
C LEU A 245 6.21 -42.06 -4.28
N PRO A 246 6.57 -42.19 -5.57
CA PRO A 246 6.62 -41.05 -6.48
C PRO A 246 5.20 -40.54 -6.71
N LEU A 247 4.91 -39.34 -6.21
CA LEU A 247 3.69 -38.61 -6.56
C LEU A 247 3.63 -38.43 -8.09
N PRO A 248 2.50 -38.79 -8.74
CA PRO A 248 2.29 -38.53 -10.16
C PRO A 248 2.50 -37.05 -10.49
N ASP A 249 3.18 -36.74 -11.60
CA ASP A 249 3.54 -35.36 -11.96
C ASP A 249 2.33 -34.43 -12.16
N PHE A 250 1.14 -34.99 -12.45
CA PHE A 250 -0.10 -34.21 -12.52
C PHE A 250 -0.55 -33.65 -11.15
N LEU A 251 -0.25 -34.34 -10.05
CA LEU A 251 -0.53 -33.84 -8.69
C LEU A 251 0.49 -32.79 -8.24
N LYS A 252 1.72 -32.84 -8.78
CA LYS A 252 2.74 -31.79 -8.55
C LYS A 252 2.41 -30.50 -9.31
N GLN A 253 1.88 -30.60 -10.53
CA GLN A 253 1.42 -29.44 -11.31
C GLN A 253 0.18 -28.75 -10.70
N ALA A 254 -0.63 -29.47 -9.92
CA ALA A 254 -1.81 -28.92 -9.23
C ALA A 254 -1.49 -28.15 -7.93
N GLN A 255 -0.23 -28.12 -7.49
CA GLN A 255 0.20 -27.55 -6.20
C GLN A 255 0.91 -26.19 -6.34
N ALA A 256 0.81 -25.50 -7.47
CA ALA A 256 1.36 -24.15 -7.57
C ALA A 256 0.60 -23.23 -6.59
N PRO A 257 1.26 -22.59 -5.63
CA PRO A 257 0.62 -21.72 -4.65
C PRO A 257 -0.13 -20.59 -5.34
N LYS A 258 -1.44 -20.51 -5.09
CA LYS A 258 -2.31 -19.51 -5.70
C LYS A 258 -2.29 -18.24 -4.86
N LEU A 259 -1.88 -17.14 -5.47
CA LEU A 259 -1.89 -15.82 -4.82
C LEU A 259 -3.26 -15.17 -4.99
N GLU A 260 -3.88 -14.75 -3.89
CA GLU A 260 -5.16 -14.04 -3.88
C GLU A 260 -5.07 -12.81 -2.96
N TYR A 261 -5.91 -11.80 -3.20
CA TYR A 261 -6.04 -10.66 -2.29
C TYR A 261 -7.11 -10.95 -1.25
N GLU A 262 -6.73 -10.94 0.02
CA GLU A 262 -7.60 -11.25 1.16
C GLU A 262 -7.77 -10.02 2.07
N PRO A 263 -8.96 -9.83 2.67
CA PRO A 263 -9.21 -8.69 3.53
C PRO A 263 -8.48 -8.81 4.88
N THR A 264 -7.91 -7.70 5.35
CA THR A 264 -7.35 -7.57 6.70
C THR A 264 -8.47 -7.19 7.67
N ILE A 265 -8.86 -8.12 8.56
CA ILE A 265 -10.07 -8.02 9.41
C ILE A 265 -10.05 -6.81 10.37
N GLU A 266 -8.86 -6.33 10.75
CA GLU A 266 -8.73 -5.27 11.77
C GLU A 266 -8.79 -3.84 11.20
N VAL A 267 -8.69 -3.68 9.88
CA VAL A 267 -8.69 -2.36 9.25
C VAL A 267 -10.12 -1.96 8.88
N LYS A 268 -10.64 -0.94 9.57
CA LYS A 268 -12.01 -0.43 9.41
C LYS A 268 -12.06 1.06 9.05
N THR A 269 -11.00 1.81 9.30
CA THR A 269 -10.92 3.26 9.10
C THR A 269 -9.77 3.64 8.18
N ILE A 270 -9.85 4.83 7.59
CA ILE A 270 -8.82 5.32 6.65
C ILE A 270 -7.51 5.56 7.40
N SER A 271 -7.57 6.02 8.67
CA SER A 271 -6.39 6.17 9.53
C SER A 271 -5.67 4.83 9.73
N GLN A 272 -6.41 3.73 9.98
CA GLN A 272 -5.82 2.39 10.12
C GLN A 272 -5.20 1.89 8.80
N ALA A 273 -5.84 2.15 7.65
CA ALA A 273 -5.26 1.80 6.36
C ALA A 273 -3.96 2.58 6.09
N LEU A 274 -3.90 3.87 6.44
CA LEU A 274 -2.68 4.66 6.34
C LEU A 274 -1.61 4.16 7.32
N GLU A 275 -1.97 3.84 8.55
CA GLU A 275 -1.08 3.23 9.54
C GLU A 275 -0.47 1.93 9.03
N ALA A 276 -1.28 1.07 8.42
CA ALA A 276 -0.82 -0.17 7.81
C ALA A 276 0.26 0.06 6.73
N LEU A 277 0.09 1.07 5.87
CA LEU A 277 1.10 1.46 4.89
C LEU A 277 2.40 1.93 5.56
N LEU A 278 2.28 2.74 6.62
CA LEU A 278 3.46 3.26 7.34
C LEU A 278 4.23 2.15 8.06
N LEU A 279 3.52 1.18 8.64
CA LEU A 279 4.14 -0.02 9.21
C LEU A 279 4.84 -0.86 8.13
N ARG A 280 4.27 -0.95 6.92
CA ARG A 280 4.91 -1.63 5.79
C ARG A 280 6.20 -0.94 5.36
N ILE A 281 6.18 0.39 5.24
CA ILE A 281 7.38 1.19 4.95
C ILE A 281 8.44 0.98 6.04
N TYR A 282 8.03 1.04 7.30
CA TYR A 282 8.93 0.87 8.45
C TYR A 282 9.61 -0.50 8.46
N ALA A 283 8.82 -1.57 8.35
CA ALA A 283 9.35 -2.94 8.32
C ALA A 283 10.39 -3.10 7.21
N ARG A 284 10.08 -2.61 6.00
CA ARG A 284 11.02 -2.68 4.87
C ARG A 284 12.27 -1.85 5.09
N SER A 285 12.17 -0.69 5.74
CA SER A 285 13.34 0.16 5.96
C SER A 285 14.43 -0.49 6.83
N LYS A 286 14.07 -1.49 7.65
CA LYS A 286 15.03 -2.26 8.46
C LYS A 286 15.75 -3.35 7.68
N ASP A 287 15.16 -3.82 6.59
CA ASP A 287 15.71 -4.89 5.75
C ASP A 287 16.65 -4.31 4.65
N ILE A 288 16.85 -2.98 4.60
CA ILE A 288 17.61 -2.27 3.53
C ILE A 288 19.14 -2.41 3.65
N ASP A 289 19.69 -3.01 4.72
CA ASP A 289 21.13 -3.32 4.80
C ASP A 289 21.59 -4.38 3.77
N ALA A 290 20.68 -4.98 2.99
CA ALA A 290 21.00 -5.82 1.84
C ALA A 290 21.33 -4.96 0.59
N GLY A 291 22.48 -4.28 0.62
CA GLY A 291 23.09 -3.71 -0.57
C GLY A 291 23.44 -4.79 -1.59
N GLY A 292 22.51 -5.12 -2.48
CA GLY A 292 22.76 -6.02 -3.61
C GLY A 292 21.49 -6.68 -4.14
N SER A 293 21.02 -6.24 -5.31
CA SER A 293 20.19 -6.93 -6.35
C SER A 293 19.04 -7.90 -6.01
N LYS A 294 18.70 -8.17 -4.75
CA LYS A 294 17.58 -9.02 -4.34
C LYS A 294 16.96 -8.39 -3.08
N PRO A 295 15.77 -7.75 -3.17
CA PRO A 295 14.99 -7.42 -2.00
C PRO A 295 14.71 -8.70 -1.20
N SER A 296 15.51 -8.99 -0.19
CA SER A 296 15.28 -10.05 0.78
C SER A 296 14.36 -9.51 1.86
N GLY A 297 13.22 -10.14 2.09
CA GLY A 297 12.30 -9.75 3.15
C GLY A 297 11.19 -10.78 3.30
N LYS A 298 10.77 -11.04 4.54
CA LYS A 298 9.56 -11.82 4.82
C LYS A 298 8.34 -11.01 4.33
N ALA A 299 7.27 -11.72 3.96
CA ALA A 299 6.00 -11.07 3.68
C ALA A 299 5.62 -10.16 4.87
N PHE A 300 5.41 -8.88 4.60
CA PHE A 300 4.87 -7.98 5.59
C PHE A 300 3.45 -8.45 5.94
N ARG A 301 3.19 -8.66 7.23
CA ARG A 301 1.87 -9.01 7.75
C ARG A 301 1.53 -8.00 8.83
N LEU A 302 0.34 -7.42 8.72
CA LEU A 302 -0.15 -6.46 9.70
C LEU A 302 -0.46 -7.08 11.07
N HIS A 303 -0.60 -8.40 11.13
CA HIS A 303 -0.80 -9.15 12.38
C HIS A 303 0.24 -10.25 12.54
N GLY A 304 0.68 -10.40 13.79
CA GLY A 304 1.51 -11.53 14.23
C GLY A 304 0.83 -12.84 13.87
N GLN A 305 1.64 -13.88 13.68
CA GLN A 305 1.12 -15.24 13.50
C GLN A 305 0.05 -15.49 14.57
N VAL A 306 -1.17 -15.86 14.15
CA VAL A 306 -2.03 -16.62 15.05
C VAL A 306 -1.26 -17.91 15.28
N ASP A 307 -0.55 -18.00 16.41
CA ASP A 307 0.10 -19.24 16.79
C ASP A 307 -1.00 -20.30 16.87
N PRO A 308 -0.93 -21.37 16.05
CA PRO A 308 -1.94 -22.44 16.08
C PRO A 308 -1.99 -23.17 17.43
N GLN A 309 -1.08 -22.85 18.36
CA GLN A 309 -0.95 -23.50 19.66
C GLN A 309 -1.48 -22.69 20.85
N SER A 310 -2.06 -21.50 20.65
CA SER A 310 -2.71 -20.76 21.76
C SER A 310 -4.19 -21.12 21.96
N GLY A 311 -4.56 -22.35 21.61
CA GLY A 311 -5.85 -22.95 21.91
C GLY A 311 -5.82 -23.71 23.23
N GLY A 312 -6.20 -23.05 24.32
CA GLY A 312 -6.85 -23.70 25.47
C GLY A 312 -5.94 -24.29 26.57
N SER A 313 -5.75 -23.51 27.63
CA SER A 313 -6.01 -23.97 29.01
C SER A 313 -6.00 -22.75 29.93
N CYS A 314 -7.19 -22.18 30.18
CA CYS A 314 -7.43 -21.43 31.41
C CYS A 314 -8.31 -22.32 32.27
N CYS A 315 -7.71 -22.85 33.34
CA CYS A 315 -8.41 -23.17 34.58
C CYS A 315 -8.54 -21.90 35.41
#